data_AF-A0A5D4STT8-F1
#
_entry.id   AF-A0A5D4STT8-F1
#
_cell.length_a   1.000
_cell.length_b   1.000
_cell.length_c   1.000
_cell.angle_alpha   90.00
_cell.angle_beta   90.00
_cell.angle_gamma   90.00
#
_symmetry.space_group_name_H-M   'P 1'
#
loop_
_entity.id
_entity.type
_entity.pdbx_description
1 polymer ?
#
loop_
_entity_poly.entity_id
_entity_poly.type
_entity_poly.pdbx_seq_one_letter_code
_entity_poly.pdbx_strand_id
1 'polypeptide(L)'
;MKKTDPYSRAWRCPLELNHLPDIQFVETNLDVILQETIAGYEKAYLEQYGQEKKLFPGDPIRIYLYSQALREFQLRKLIDYSAKQNLLKYAKGDYLRHIGATKGVDQLGEQKATVLVRFNLSTALTSVYTIPAGLRVGPGNNLYFETTSPIEIPAGMQEVIGLVTCTVPGTIGNGFAPGQINIISDPQPYLISVVNIETSKGGSDVEDEESYRERIHLAPEGFSVAGPEGAYIYFAKSFSPLVLDVKAHSPSDGVVDLRLLLQDGELPSECFLQEAFEYLNAKDRRPLTDKLQVNAPDTVDYDIDLDYYILDKEAAAVASIQENVEKAIADYQLWQKAKIGRDINPSELISRVIRAGAKRVDVRSPVFTDITDQQVAISSAVQVQYGGIESD
;
A
#
# COMPACT_ATOMS: atom_id res chain seq x y z
N MET A 1 -49.63 20.87 10.39
CA MET A 1 -48.49 20.30 11.14
C MET A 1 -47.97 19.09 10.38
N LYS A 2 -46.97 19.27 9.50
CA LYS A 2 -46.27 18.15 8.87
C LYS A 2 -45.17 17.71 9.83
N LYS A 3 -45.25 16.47 10.32
CA LYS A 3 -44.18 15.84 11.12
C LYS A 3 -42.95 15.71 10.21
N THR A 4 -41.90 16.45 10.53
CA THR A 4 -40.56 16.25 9.97
C THR A 4 -39.98 14.96 10.56
N ASP A 5 -39.68 14.01 9.69
CA ASP A 5 -38.92 12.80 10.02
C ASP A 5 -37.49 13.20 10.46
N PRO A 6 -37.05 12.87 11.68
CA PRO A 6 -35.69 13.19 12.16
C PRO A 6 -34.60 12.29 11.56
N TYR A 7 -34.92 11.35 10.66
CA TYR A 7 -33.97 10.37 10.12
C TYR A 7 -33.73 10.44 8.60
N SER A 8 -34.14 11.51 7.90
CA SER A 8 -33.67 11.72 6.52
C SER A 8 -32.20 12.16 6.51
N ARG A 9 -31.28 11.20 6.67
CA ARG A 9 -29.87 11.39 6.33
C ARG A 9 -29.78 11.52 4.81
N ALA A 10 -29.99 12.73 4.30
CA ALA A 10 -29.41 13.14 3.04
C ALA A 10 -27.93 12.74 3.07
N TRP A 11 -27.48 12.06 2.02
CA TRP A 11 -26.06 11.76 1.76
C TRP A 11 -25.25 12.99 2.12
N ARG A 12 -24.58 12.97 3.27
CA ARG A 12 -23.79 14.11 3.72
C ARG A 12 -22.68 14.25 2.68
N CYS A 13 -22.62 15.43 2.06
CA CYS A 13 -21.41 15.91 1.39
C CYS A 13 -20.21 15.54 2.27
N PRO A 14 -19.07 15.08 1.71
CA PRO A 14 -17.86 14.86 2.50
C PRO A 14 -17.66 16.06 3.43
N LEU A 15 -17.43 15.79 4.71
CA LEU A 15 -17.35 16.81 5.74
C LEU A 15 -16.18 17.74 5.41
N GLU A 16 -16.47 18.92 4.87
CA GLU A 16 -15.45 19.90 4.51
C GLU A 16 -14.70 20.34 5.77
N LEU A 17 -13.38 20.10 5.80
CA LEU A 17 -12.53 20.40 6.97
C LEU A 17 -12.60 21.87 7.38
N ASN A 18 -12.79 22.78 6.41
CA ASN A 18 -12.87 24.22 6.62
C ASN A 18 -14.16 24.66 7.33
N HIS A 19 -15.19 23.81 7.38
CA HIS A 19 -16.45 24.09 8.09
C HIS A 19 -16.47 23.60 9.54
N LEU A 20 -15.42 22.91 10.00
CA LEU A 20 -15.31 22.53 11.40
C LEU A 20 -15.09 23.77 12.28
N PRO A 21 -15.69 23.83 13.47
CA PRO A 21 -15.44 24.93 14.40
C PRO A 21 -13.96 25.00 14.78
N ASP A 22 -13.50 26.20 15.13
CA ASP A 22 -12.16 26.37 15.66
C ASP A 22 -12.06 25.80 17.08
N ILE A 23 -10.92 25.17 17.35
CA ILE A 23 -10.64 24.51 18.63
C ILE A 23 -9.52 25.26 19.35
N GLN A 24 -9.66 25.40 20.66
CA GLN A 24 -8.62 25.89 21.55
C GLN A 24 -8.43 24.84 22.65
N PHE A 25 -7.21 24.35 22.80
CA PHE A 25 -6.89 23.25 23.72
C PHE A 25 -6.61 23.74 25.14
N VAL A 26 -6.09 24.96 25.28
CA VAL A 26 -5.77 25.58 26.57
C VAL A 26 -6.13 27.06 26.54
N GLU A 27 -6.47 27.64 27.69
CA GLU A 27 -6.71 29.08 27.80
C GLU A 27 -5.41 29.84 27.48
N THR A 28 -5.49 30.81 26.57
CA THR A 28 -4.33 31.61 26.13
C THR A 28 -4.58 33.11 26.27
N ASN A 29 -5.63 33.54 26.96
CA ASN A 29 -5.86 34.92 27.32
C ASN A 29 -5.01 35.29 28.54
N LEU A 30 -4.09 36.24 28.36
CA LEU A 30 -3.17 36.68 29.41
C LEU A 30 -3.89 37.23 30.65
N ASP A 31 -5.00 37.95 30.45
CA ASP A 31 -5.73 38.56 31.57
C ASP A 31 -6.38 37.49 32.44
N VAL A 32 -6.92 36.44 31.82
CA VAL A 32 -7.49 35.29 32.53
C VAL A 32 -6.39 34.56 33.29
N ILE A 33 -5.25 34.26 32.65
CA ILE A 33 -4.11 33.58 33.28
C ILE A 33 -3.57 34.41 34.46
N LEU A 34 -3.47 35.73 34.30
CA LEU A 34 -3.03 36.62 35.37
C LEU A 34 -3.99 36.62 36.56
N GLN A 35 -5.29 36.68 36.29
CA GLN A 35 -6.31 36.60 37.34
C GLN A 35 -6.27 35.27 38.08
N GLU A 36 -6.14 34.14 37.35
CA GLU A 36 -5.95 32.81 37.93
C GLU A 36 -4.69 32.75 38.81
N THR A 37 -3.57 33.31 38.33
CA THR A 37 -2.29 33.32 39.05
C THR A 37 -2.38 34.15 40.34
N ILE A 38 -3.00 35.32 40.28
CA ILE A 38 -3.23 36.18 41.46
C ILE A 38 -4.13 35.45 42.45
N ALA A 39 -5.28 34.94 42.01
CA ALA A 39 -6.22 34.23 42.87
C ALA A 39 -5.58 33.00 43.52
N GLY A 40 -4.73 32.27 42.79
CA GLY A 40 -3.95 31.15 43.29
C GLY A 40 -3.00 31.55 44.41
N TYR A 41 -2.28 32.67 44.26
CA TYR A 41 -1.41 33.20 45.31
C TYR A 41 -2.20 33.63 46.56
N GLU A 42 -3.27 34.40 46.39
CA GLU A 42 -4.10 34.90 47.50
C GLU A 42 -4.68 33.73 48.31
N LYS A 43 -5.14 32.67 47.63
CA LYS A 43 -5.62 31.43 48.24
C LYS A 43 -4.52 30.69 49.00
N ALA A 44 -3.36 30.46 48.37
CA ALA A 44 -2.25 29.76 49.02
C ALA A 44 -1.73 30.51 50.25
N TYR A 45 -1.73 31.84 50.20
CA TYR A 45 -1.35 32.68 51.33
C TYR A 45 -2.33 32.52 52.52
N LEU A 46 -3.64 32.52 52.24
CA LEU A 46 -4.67 32.26 53.25
C LEU A 46 -4.51 30.88 53.90
N GLU A 47 -4.25 29.84 53.09
CA GLU A 47 -4.07 28.46 53.59
C GLU A 47 -2.84 28.33 54.49
N GLN A 48 -1.74 28.98 54.15
CA GLN A 48 -0.48 28.88 54.89
C GLN A 48 -0.48 29.71 56.19
N TYR A 49 -1.09 30.89 56.17
CA TYR A 49 -0.98 31.87 57.28
C TYR A 49 -2.29 32.14 58.00
N GLY A 50 -3.42 31.61 57.53
CA GLY A 50 -4.75 31.85 58.10
C GLY A 50 -5.24 33.29 57.94
N GLN A 51 -4.61 34.09 57.08
CA GLN A 51 -4.91 35.50 56.86
C GLN A 51 -5.11 35.81 55.39
N GLU A 52 -6.13 36.60 55.06
CA GLU A 52 -6.36 37.05 53.69
C GLU A 52 -5.33 38.12 53.29
N LYS A 53 -4.71 37.94 52.13
CA LYS A 53 -3.84 38.95 51.51
C LYS A 53 -4.38 39.29 50.13
N LYS A 54 -4.90 40.50 49.95
CA LYS A 54 -5.28 41.02 48.63
C LYS A 54 -4.13 41.75 47.95
N LEU A 55 -3.91 41.49 46.67
CA LEU A 55 -2.85 42.09 45.86
C LEU A 55 -3.40 43.22 44.96
N PHE A 56 -3.02 44.45 45.28
CA PHE A 56 -3.37 45.64 44.52
C PHE A 56 -2.39 45.87 43.35
N PRO A 57 -2.76 46.68 42.32
CA PRO A 57 -1.93 46.93 41.14
C PRO A 57 -0.48 47.38 41.42
N GLY A 58 -0.22 48.07 42.53
CA GLY A 58 1.11 48.56 42.91
C GLY A 58 1.97 47.58 43.72
N ASP A 59 1.45 46.41 44.12
CA ASP A 59 2.20 45.47 44.93
C ASP A 59 3.37 44.84 44.13
N PRO A 60 4.63 44.85 44.63
CA PRO A 60 5.76 44.22 43.94
C PRO A 60 5.56 42.73 43.65
N ILE A 61 4.82 42.04 44.53
CA ILE A 61 4.44 40.63 44.35
C ILE A 61 3.56 40.47 43.11
N ARG A 62 2.66 41.41 42.83
CA ARG A 62 1.79 41.36 41.64
C ARG A 62 2.61 41.53 40.35
N ILE A 63 3.65 42.36 40.36
CA ILE A 63 4.59 42.49 39.24
C ILE A 63 5.32 41.17 39.00
N TYR A 64 5.75 40.50 40.08
CA TYR A 64 6.35 39.17 39.96
C TYR A 64 5.38 38.14 39.39
N LEU A 65 4.14 38.06 39.90
CA LEU A 65 3.12 37.15 39.37
C LEU A 65 2.78 37.45 37.91
N TYR A 66 2.80 38.72 37.48
CA TYR A 66 2.66 39.09 36.08
C TYR A 66 3.77 38.51 35.20
N SER A 67 5.02 38.54 35.67
CA SER A 67 6.13 37.88 34.95
C SER A 67 5.93 36.38 34.81
N GLN A 68 5.35 35.72 35.82
CA GLN A 68 5.05 34.29 35.78
C GLN A 68 3.88 33.99 34.84
N ALA A 69 2.82 34.79 34.88
CA ALA A 69 1.67 34.70 33.99
C ALA A 69 2.08 34.88 32.51
N LEU A 70 3.02 35.78 32.21
CA LEU A 70 3.60 35.93 30.87
C LEU A 70 4.34 34.67 30.41
N ARG A 71 5.15 34.07 31.28
CA ARG A 71 5.86 32.82 30.98
C ARG A 71 4.87 31.68 30.75
N GLU A 72 3.85 31.57 31.58
CA GLU A 72 2.79 30.58 31.43
C GLU A 72 1.98 30.80 30.14
N PHE A 73 1.63 32.04 29.81
CA PHE A 73 0.98 32.39 28.55
C PHE A 73 1.80 31.92 27.34
N GLN A 74 3.12 32.15 27.34
CA GLN A 74 4.00 31.67 26.26
C GLN A 74 3.98 30.14 26.17
N LEU A 75 4.03 29.43 27.30
CA LEU A 75 3.94 27.98 27.34
C LEU A 75 2.58 27.47 26.83
N ARG A 76 1.47 28.06 27.30
CA ARG A 76 0.11 27.69 26.85
C ARG A 76 -0.08 27.98 25.35
N LYS A 77 0.51 29.04 24.80
CA LYS A 77 0.54 29.30 23.35
C LYS A 77 1.28 28.20 22.58
N LEU A 78 2.44 27.76 23.06
CA LEU A 78 3.19 26.65 22.45
C LEU A 78 2.42 25.34 22.54
N ILE A 79 1.78 25.06 23.68
CA ILE A 79 0.95 23.87 23.89
C ILE A 79 -0.22 23.87 22.90
N ASP A 80 -1.00 24.96 22.83
CA ASP A 80 -2.14 25.07 21.89
C ASP A 80 -1.70 24.90 20.43
N TYR A 81 -0.59 25.54 20.05
CA TYR A 81 -0.02 25.40 18.71
C TYR A 81 0.39 23.95 18.43
N SER A 82 1.15 23.31 19.33
CA SER A 82 1.61 21.93 19.15
C SER A 82 0.46 20.92 19.09
N ALA A 83 -0.58 21.11 19.91
CA ALA A 83 -1.77 20.27 19.91
C ALA A 83 -2.51 20.36 18.56
N LYS A 84 -2.67 21.59 18.04
CA LYS A 84 -3.25 21.83 16.72
C LYS A 84 -2.49 21.17 15.59
N GLN A 85 -1.15 21.10 15.65
CA GLN A 85 -0.36 20.45 14.61
C GLN A 85 -0.64 18.94 14.43
N ASN A 86 -1.28 18.29 15.42
CA ASN A 86 -1.71 16.89 15.29
C ASN A 86 -3.05 16.71 14.55
N LEU A 87 -3.75 17.80 14.24
CA LEU A 87 -5.04 17.78 13.55
C LEU A 87 -4.86 18.25 12.10
N LEU A 88 -5.36 17.47 11.14
CA LEU A 88 -5.19 17.72 9.69
C LEU A 88 -5.60 19.14 9.27
N LYS A 89 -6.67 19.69 9.85
CA LYS A 89 -7.15 21.07 9.59
C LYS A 89 -6.08 22.13 9.86
N TYR A 90 -5.27 21.98 10.91
CA TYR A 90 -4.34 23.03 11.36
C TYR A 90 -2.87 22.73 11.09
N ALA A 91 -2.53 21.47 10.78
CA ALA A 91 -1.17 21.04 10.54
C ALA A 91 -0.56 21.78 9.33
N LYS A 92 0.71 22.17 9.47
CA LYS A 92 1.51 22.85 8.43
C LYS A 92 2.90 22.25 8.33
N GLY A 93 3.58 22.49 7.21
CA GLY A 93 4.96 22.04 6.95
C GLY A 93 5.15 20.55 7.26
N ASP A 94 6.19 20.23 8.04
CA ASP A 94 6.55 18.84 8.35
C ASP A 94 5.48 18.11 9.18
N TYR A 95 4.69 18.81 10.00
CA TYR A 95 3.58 18.19 10.73
C TYR A 95 2.52 17.65 9.77
N LEU A 96 2.18 18.42 8.73
CA LEU A 96 1.22 17.99 7.70
C LEU A 96 1.77 16.79 6.92
N ARG A 97 3.07 16.79 6.61
CA ARG A 97 3.75 15.67 5.94
C ARG A 97 3.71 14.39 6.76
N HIS A 98 3.96 14.48 8.06
CA HIS A 98 3.84 13.32 8.96
C HIS A 98 2.41 12.76 9.00
N ILE A 99 1.39 13.62 9.01
CA ILE A 99 -0.01 13.16 8.91
C ILE A 99 -0.27 12.48 7.57
N GLY A 100 0.20 13.06 6.45
CA GLY A 100 0.07 12.46 5.12
C GLY A 100 0.73 11.10 5.01
N ALA A 101 1.93 10.93 5.58
CA ALA A 101 2.66 9.67 5.61
C ALA A 101 1.85 8.54 6.28
N THR A 102 1.07 8.82 7.34
CA THR A 102 0.21 7.81 7.98
C THR A 102 -0.89 7.26 7.06
N LYS A 103 -1.23 7.98 6.00
CA LYS A 103 -2.22 7.61 4.99
C LYS A 103 -1.60 7.24 3.64
N GLY A 104 -0.27 7.15 3.56
CA GLY A 104 0.44 6.86 2.31
C GLY A 104 0.38 8.00 1.28
N VAL A 105 0.26 9.25 1.74
CA VAL A 105 0.15 10.43 0.86
C VAL A 105 1.34 11.36 1.07
N ASP A 106 2.27 11.36 0.11
CA ASP A 106 3.43 12.26 0.09
C ASP A 106 3.16 13.52 -0.73
N GLN A 107 3.64 14.68 -0.27
CA GLN A 107 3.51 15.96 -0.97
C GLN A 107 4.17 15.90 -2.35
N LEU A 108 3.46 16.31 -3.40
CA LEU A 108 4.00 16.27 -4.75
C LEU A 108 5.11 17.34 -4.90
N GLY A 109 6.28 16.91 -5.38
CA GLY A 109 7.38 17.79 -5.70
C GLY A 109 7.18 18.57 -7.00
N GLU A 110 8.16 19.41 -7.32
CA GLU A 110 8.17 20.18 -8.55
C GLU A 110 8.22 19.27 -9.78
N GLN A 111 7.46 19.63 -10.82
CA GLN A 111 7.44 18.91 -12.10
C GLN A 111 8.09 19.73 -13.20
N LYS A 112 8.74 19.04 -14.14
CA LYS A 112 9.39 19.65 -15.30
C LYS A 112 8.40 19.73 -16.47
N ALA A 113 8.42 20.86 -17.18
CA ALA A 113 7.62 21.00 -18.39
C ALA A 113 8.09 20.03 -19.48
N THR A 114 7.15 19.51 -20.26
CA THR A 114 7.40 18.63 -21.39
C THR A 114 6.78 19.20 -22.65
N VAL A 115 7.34 18.85 -23.80
CA VAL A 115 6.84 19.29 -25.09
C VAL A 115 7.28 18.34 -26.19
N LEU A 116 6.40 18.10 -27.16
CA LEU A 116 6.74 17.40 -28.39
C LEU A 116 7.47 18.32 -29.37
N VAL A 117 8.59 17.85 -29.89
CA VAL A 117 9.39 18.53 -30.90
C VAL A 117 9.56 17.65 -32.14
N ARG A 118 9.56 18.27 -33.32
CA ARG A 118 9.93 17.63 -34.58
C ARG A 118 11.41 17.86 -34.82
N PHE A 119 12.16 16.77 -34.94
CA PHE A 119 13.54 16.76 -35.38
C PHE A 119 13.59 16.52 -36.88
N ASN A 120 14.41 17.27 -37.61
CA ASN A 120 14.60 17.11 -39.05
C ASN A 120 16.07 16.85 -39.39
N LEU A 121 16.30 15.90 -40.29
CA LEU A 121 17.60 15.61 -40.87
C LEU A 121 17.84 16.43 -42.15
N SER A 122 19.10 16.69 -42.47
CA SER A 122 19.52 17.34 -43.71
C SER A 122 19.28 16.48 -44.96
N THR A 123 19.19 15.16 -44.79
CA THR A 123 18.93 14.19 -45.86
C THR A 123 18.37 12.89 -45.28
N ALA A 124 17.71 12.08 -46.11
CA ALA A 124 17.24 10.74 -45.70
C ALA A 124 18.44 9.79 -45.67
N LEU A 125 18.59 9.05 -44.58
CA LEU A 125 19.68 8.08 -44.40
C LEU A 125 19.23 6.66 -44.75
N THR A 126 20.15 5.82 -45.23
CA THR A 126 19.89 4.42 -45.58
C THR A 126 19.94 3.47 -44.38
N SER A 127 20.43 3.95 -43.23
CA SER A 127 20.41 3.30 -41.93
C SER A 127 19.58 4.11 -40.94
N VAL A 128 19.14 3.48 -39.85
CA VAL A 128 18.50 4.17 -38.73
C VAL A 128 19.46 5.24 -38.16
N TYR A 129 18.94 6.42 -37.86
CA TYR A 129 19.68 7.49 -37.19
C TYR A 129 19.15 7.69 -35.78
N THR A 130 20.03 7.57 -34.78
CA THR A 130 19.66 7.65 -33.37
C THR A 130 20.10 8.98 -32.79
N ILE A 131 19.13 9.76 -32.30
CA ILE A 131 19.36 10.90 -31.43
C ILE A 131 19.59 10.35 -30.00
N PRO A 132 20.73 10.62 -29.37
CA PRO A 132 21.00 10.12 -28.02
C PRO A 132 20.06 10.75 -26.98
N ALA A 133 19.87 10.07 -25.85
CA ALA A 133 19.33 10.71 -24.66
C ALA A 133 20.28 11.81 -24.18
N GLY A 134 19.72 12.88 -23.63
CA GLY A 134 20.45 14.06 -23.15
C GLY A 134 20.75 15.12 -24.22
N LEU A 135 20.22 14.99 -25.45
CA LEU A 135 20.35 16.04 -26.47
C LEU A 135 19.60 17.29 -26.01
N ARG A 136 20.28 18.43 -25.88
CA ARG A 136 19.66 19.69 -25.43
C ARG A 136 19.20 20.57 -26.59
N VAL A 137 17.97 21.05 -26.48
CA VAL A 137 17.32 22.00 -27.38
C VAL A 137 16.67 23.12 -26.56
N GLY A 138 16.43 24.29 -27.15
CA GLY A 138 15.88 25.41 -26.38
C GLY A 138 15.38 26.58 -27.22
N PRO A 139 14.81 27.61 -26.57
CA PRO A 139 14.33 28.82 -27.22
C PRO A 139 15.35 29.97 -27.22
N GLY A 140 16.57 29.75 -26.69
CA GLY A 140 17.68 30.72 -26.73
C GLY A 140 17.81 31.65 -25.53
N ASN A 141 17.04 31.45 -24.47
CA ASN A 141 17.04 32.23 -23.23
C ASN A 141 17.78 31.53 -22.05
N ASN A 142 18.79 30.71 -22.35
CA ASN A 142 19.50 29.85 -21.38
C ASN A 142 18.62 28.81 -20.65
N LEU A 143 17.41 28.53 -21.17
CA LEU A 143 16.59 27.41 -20.75
C LEU A 143 16.72 26.27 -21.76
N TYR A 144 16.89 25.04 -21.25
CA TYR A 144 17.11 23.86 -22.08
C TYR A 144 16.04 22.80 -21.82
N PHE A 145 15.68 22.09 -22.87
CA PHE A 145 14.89 20.88 -22.88
C PHE A 145 15.76 19.75 -23.41
N GLU A 146 15.68 18.57 -22.80
CA GLU A 146 16.51 17.42 -23.15
C GLU A 146 15.67 16.19 -23.50
N THR A 147 16.21 15.34 -24.37
CA THR A 147 15.64 14.02 -24.67
C THR A 147 15.86 13.07 -23.48
N THR A 148 14.81 12.48 -22.92
CA THR A 148 14.93 11.56 -21.76
C THR A 148 15.32 10.14 -22.18
N SER A 149 15.00 9.75 -23.41
CA SER A 149 15.37 8.47 -24.02
C SER A 149 15.92 8.70 -25.44
N PRO A 150 16.65 7.72 -26.01
CA PRO A 150 17.07 7.79 -27.40
C PRO A 150 15.86 7.88 -28.33
N ILE A 151 16.00 8.63 -29.42
CA ILE A 151 14.95 8.80 -30.42
C ILE A 151 15.49 8.37 -31.78
N GLU A 152 14.82 7.42 -32.41
CA GLU A 152 15.29 6.83 -33.66
C GLU A 152 14.49 7.35 -34.86
N ILE A 153 15.21 7.72 -35.91
CA ILE A 153 14.67 8.07 -37.22
C ILE A 153 14.89 6.85 -38.13
N PRO A 154 13.82 6.15 -38.56
CA PRO A 154 13.94 5.00 -39.44
C PRO A 154 14.65 5.33 -40.75
N ALA A 155 15.31 4.33 -41.35
CA ALA A 155 15.91 4.48 -42.67
C ALA A 155 14.86 4.94 -43.70
N GLY A 156 15.25 5.91 -44.54
CA GLY A 156 14.37 6.53 -45.53
C GLY A 156 13.49 7.68 -45.01
N MET A 157 13.40 7.88 -43.70
CA MET A 157 12.69 9.02 -43.11
C MET A 157 13.64 10.20 -42.87
N GLN A 158 13.08 11.43 -42.89
CA GLN A 158 13.83 12.67 -42.66
C GLN A 158 13.38 13.42 -41.41
N GLU A 159 12.25 13.04 -40.83
CA GLU A 159 11.70 13.69 -39.65
C GLU A 159 11.21 12.67 -38.62
N VAL A 160 11.25 13.06 -37.35
CA VAL A 160 10.64 12.30 -36.25
C VAL A 160 10.10 13.26 -35.20
N ILE A 161 9.03 12.85 -34.53
CA ILE A 161 8.49 13.55 -33.37
C ILE A 161 9.05 12.90 -32.11
N GLY A 162 9.63 13.72 -31.25
CA GLY A 162 10.25 13.32 -30.01
C GLY A 162 9.75 14.13 -28.82
N LEU A 163 9.71 13.51 -27.64
CA LEU A 163 9.41 14.21 -26.40
C LEU A 163 10.71 14.78 -25.80
N VAL A 164 10.67 16.05 -25.42
CA VAL A 164 11.76 16.69 -24.65
C VAL A 164 11.22 17.25 -23.34
N THR A 165 12.05 17.21 -22.30
CA THR A 165 11.70 17.63 -20.94
C THR A 165 12.60 18.79 -20.51
N CYS A 166 12.04 19.80 -19.86
CA CYS A 166 12.81 20.95 -19.37
C CYS A 166 13.84 20.50 -18.34
N THR A 167 15.04 21.05 -18.42
CA THR A 167 16.13 20.76 -17.48
C THR A 167 15.84 21.32 -16.08
N VAL A 168 15.10 22.44 -16.01
CA VAL A 168 14.73 23.12 -14.76
C VAL A 168 13.29 22.74 -14.39
N PRO A 169 13.04 22.22 -13.17
CA PRO A 169 11.68 21.99 -12.68
C PRO A 169 10.93 23.29 -12.39
N GLY A 170 9.60 23.22 -12.28
CA GLY A 170 8.75 24.39 -12.01
C GLY A 170 8.05 24.92 -13.26
N THR A 171 7.38 26.06 -13.09
CA THR A 171 6.54 26.68 -14.14
C THR A 171 7.32 27.36 -15.26
N ILE A 172 8.63 27.58 -15.11
CA ILE A 172 9.49 28.31 -16.05
C ILE A 172 9.57 27.69 -17.46
N GLY A 173 9.37 26.37 -17.56
CA GLY A 173 9.37 25.63 -18.82
C GLY A 173 8.05 25.68 -19.60
N ASN A 174 7.01 26.31 -19.07
CA ASN A 174 5.69 26.34 -19.69
C ASN A 174 5.50 27.52 -20.66
N GLY A 175 4.53 27.39 -21.57
CA GLY A 175 4.03 28.51 -22.36
C GLY A 175 4.84 28.86 -23.60
N PHE A 176 5.84 28.05 -23.97
CA PHE A 176 6.55 28.24 -25.23
C PHE A 176 5.68 27.78 -26.40
N ALA A 177 5.16 28.73 -27.18
CA ALA A 177 4.30 28.48 -28.33
C ALA A 177 5.01 27.66 -29.43
N PRO A 178 4.28 26.95 -30.30
CA PRO A 178 4.87 26.22 -31.42
C PRO A 178 5.84 27.09 -32.22
N GLY A 179 7.02 26.56 -32.54
CA GLY A 179 8.05 27.31 -33.24
C GLY A 179 9.08 28.02 -32.35
N GLN A 180 8.83 28.19 -31.05
CA GLN A 180 9.72 28.94 -30.17
C GLN A 180 10.91 28.12 -29.65
N ILE A 181 10.76 26.82 -29.45
CA ILE A 181 11.87 25.91 -29.10
C ILE A 181 12.44 25.40 -30.42
N ASN A 182 13.47 26.07 -30.92
CA ASN A 182 13.99 25.85 -32.26
C ASN A 182 15.54 25.84 -32.37
N ILE A 183 16.25 25.96 -31.26
CA ILE A 183 17.72 25.96 -31.23
C ILE A 183 18.21 24.61 -30.73
N ILE A 184 19.10 23.98 -31.50
CA ILE A 184 19.85 22.80 -31.07
C ILE A 184 21.09 23.29 -30.31
N SER A 185 21.22 22.94 -29.04
CA SER A 185 22.33 23.39 -28.19
C SER A 185 23.56 22.49 -28.33
N ASP A 186 23.35 21.20 -28.57
CA ASP A 186 24.43 20.22 -28.81
C ASP A 186 24.35 19.72 -30.26
N PRO A 187 25.14 20.28 -31.21
CA PRO A 187 25.07 19.88 -32.61
C PRO A 187 25.31 18.38 -32.82
N GLN A 188 24.47 17.75 -33.65
CA GLN A 188 24.58 16.33 -34.01
C GLN A 188 24.77 16.18 -35.53
N PRO A 189 25.47 15.14 -36.01
CA PRO A 189 25.60 14.87 -37.44
C PRO A 189 24.23 14.76 -38.12
N TYR A 190 24.05 15.34 -39.30
CA TYR A 190 22.82 15.27 -40.09
C TYR A 190 21.57 15.92 -39.47
N LEU A 191 21.50 16.21 -38.17
CA LEU A 191 20.37 16.88 -37.54
C LEU A 191 20.43 18.39 -37.81
N ILE A 192 19.49 18.90 -38.61
CA ILE A 192 19.54 20.28 -39.13
C ILE A 192 18.60 21.24 -38.41
N SER A 193 17.45 20.75 -37.92
CA SER A 193 16.52 21.60 -37.19
C SER A 193 15.70 20.81 -36.17
N VAL A 194 15.27 21.54 -35.15
CA VAL A 194 14.28 21.08 -34.17
C VAL A 194 13.21 22.15 -34.08
N VAL A 195 11.95 21.76 -33.87
CA VAL A 195 10.88 22.72 -33.64
C VAL A 195 9.80 22.11 -32.76
N ASN A 196 9.38 22.78 -31.68
CA ASN A 196 8.20 22.33 -30.94
C ASN A 196 6.94 22.47 -31.78
N ILE A 197 6.13 21.42 -31.78
CA ILE A 197 4.89 21.34 -32.56
C ILE A 197 3.65 21.76 -31.74
N GLU A 198 3.81 21.82 -30.42
CA GLU A 198 2.77 22.24 -29.48
C GLU A 198 3.36 23.21 -28.44
N THR A 199 2.47 23.84 -27.66
CA THR A 199 2.88 24.68 -26.54
C THR A 199 3.41 23.83 -25.39
N SER A 200 4.57 24.20 -24.83
CA SER A 200 5.14 23.49 -23.68
C SER A 200 4.26 23.60 -22.43
N LYS A 201 4.12 22.49 -21.70
CA LYS A 201 3.20 22.36 -20.55
C LYS A 201 3.67 21.30 -19.55
N GLY A 202 3.03 21.22 -18.38
CA GLY A 202 3.29 20.19 -17.37
C GLY A 202 4.36 20.54 -16.34
N GLY A 203 4.99 21.72 -16.42
CA GLY A 203 5.84 22.23 -15.36
C GLY A 203 4.99 22.77 -14.21
N SER A 204 5.31 22.40 -12.97
CA SER A 204 4.60 22.88 -11.78
C SER A 204 5.58 23.05 -10.62
N ASP A 205 5.27 24.00 -9.74
CA ASP A 205 6.00 24.14 -8.48
C ASP A 205 5.55 23.06 -7.48
N VAL A 206 6.11 23.05 -6.27
CA VAL A 206 5.69 22.13 -5.18
C VAL A 206 4.19 22.31 -4.90
N GLU A 207 3.49 21.20 -4.65
CA GLU A 207 2.08 21.20 -4.25
C GLU A 207 1.86 22.09 -3.01
N ASP A 208 0.88 22.98 -3.08
CA ASP A 208 0.56 23.86 -1.96
C ASP A 208 -0.06 23.09 -0.78
N GLU A 209 0.00 23.68 0.42
CA GLU A 209 -0.45 23.00 1.64
C GLU A 209 -1.95 22.70 1.65
N GLU A 210 -2.80 23.51 0.99
CA GLU A 210 -4.25 23.28 0.97
C GLU A 210 -4.60 22.12 0.05
N SER A 211 -4.04 22.09 -1.17
CA SER A 211 -4.17 20.96 -2.09
C SER A 211 -3.63 19.66 -1.47
N TYR A 212 -2.46 19.73 -0.81
CA TYR A 212 -1.89 18.57 -0.13
C TYR A 212 -2.80 18.07 1.01
N ARG A 213 -3.33 18.99 1.83
CA ARG A 213 -4.27 18.67 2.92
C ARG A 213 -5.56 18.06 2.40
N GLU A 214 -6.10 18.58 1.30
CA GLU A 214 -7.29 18.03 0.65
C GLU A 214 -7.01 16.60 0.15
N ARG A 215 -5.86 16.35 -0.49
CA ARG A 215 -5.49 15.00 -0.92
C ARG A 215 -5.33 14.02 0.24
N ILE A 216 -4.75 14.45 1.37
CA ILE A 216 -4.70 13.64 2.61
C ILE A 216 -6.11 13.39 3.17
N HIS A 217 -7.03 14.35 3.03
CA HIS A 217 -8.42 14.20 3.44
C HIS A 217 -9.16 13.17 2.58
N LEU A 218 -8.96 13.24 1.26
CA LEU A 218 -9.56 12.35 0.25
C LEU A 218 -8.91 10.97 0.16
N ALA A 219 -7.68 10.80 0.67
CA ALA A 219 -6.94 9.54 0.63
C ALA A 219 -7.78 8.29 1.00
N PRO A 220 -8.66 8.33 2.01
CA PRO A 220 -9.51 7.20 2.34
C PRO A 220 -10.47 6.76 1.23
N GLU A 221 -10.90 7.67 0.35
CA GLU A 221 -11.75 7.34 -0.82
C GLU A 221 -10.98 6.52 -1.87
N GLY A 222 -9.65 6.55 -1.83
CA GLY A 222 -8.78 5.72 -2.67
C GLY A 222 -8.56 4.31 -2.14
N PHE A 223 -8.99 3.99 -0.91
CA PHE A 223 -9.01 2.61 -0.44
C PHE A 223 -10.10 1.86 -1.21
N SER A 224 -9.70 0.80 -1.91
CA SER A 224 -10.51 0.19 -2.97
C SER A 224 -11.95 -0.14 -2.57
N VAL A 225 -12.88 0.52 -3.29
CA VAL A 225 -14.35 0.39 -3.21
C VAL A 225 -14.93 -0.65 -4.20
N ALA A 226 -14.09 -1.29 -5.03
CA ALA A 226 -14.51 -2.22 -6.10
C ALA A 226 -14.16 -3.70 -5.84
N GLY A 227 -13.75 -4.05 -4.61
CA GLY A 227 -13.54 -5.45 -4.20
C GLY A 227 -12.46 -6.21 -4.98
N PRO A 228 -11.20 -5.73 -4.99
CA PRO A 228 -10.09 -6.49 -5.58
C PRO A 228 -9.93 -7.82 -4.85
N GLU A 229 -9.37 -8.83 -5.54
CA GLU A 229 -9.15 -10.18 -5.01
C GLU A 229 -8.61 -10.17 -3.57
N GLY A 230 -7.58 -9.35 -3.32
CA GLY A 230 -6.95 -9.22 -2.00
C GLY A 230 -7.85 -8.68 -0.89
N ALA A 231 -8.86 -7.86 -1.21
CA ALA A 231 -9.81 -7.35 -0.21
C ALA A 231 -10.72 -8.46 0.33
N TYR A 232 -11.23 -9.30 -0.57
CA TYR A 232 -12.03 -10.46 -0.17
C TYR A 232 -11.21 -11.47 0.63
N ILE A 233 -9.97 -11.76 0.20
CA ILE A 233 -9.05 -12.62 0.96
C ILE A 233 -8.79 -12.04 2.36
N TYR A 234 -8.56 -10.73 2.46
CA TYR A 234 -8.37 -10.06 3.75
C TYR A 234 -9.59 -10.19 4.66
N PHE A 235 -10.79 -9.88 4.17
CA PHE A 235 -12.00 -9.98 4.98
C PHE A 235 -12.31 -11.43 5.37
N ALA A 236 -12.08 -12.40 4.48
CA ALA A 236 -12.25 -13.82 4.76
C ALA A 236 -11.28 -14.31 5.85
N LYS A 237 -10.01 -13.89 5.80
CA LYS A 237 -9.03 -14.18 6.87
C LYS A 237 -9.32 -13.43 8.17
N SER A 238 -9.96 -12.27 8.09
CA SER A 238 -10.35 -11.49 9.27
C SER A 238 -11.61 -12.03 9.96
N PHE A 239 -12.44 -12.80 9.25
CA PHE A 239 -13.65 -13.43 9.80
C PHE A 239 -13.33 -14.40 10.95
N SER A 240 -12.31 -15.25 10.76
CA SER A 240 -11.92 -16.24 11.76
C SER A 240 -10.45 -16.65 11.62
N PRO A 241 -9.71 -16.80 12.74
CA PRO A 241 -8.33 -17.31 12.71
C PRO A 241 -8.24 -18.77 12.23
N LEU A 242 -9.36 -19.50 12.20
CA LEU A 242 -9.40 -20.87 11.66
C LEU A 242 -9.22 -20.90 10.14
N VAL A 243 -9.40 -19.78 9.42
CA VAL A 243 -9.23 -19.72 7.97
C VAL A 243 -7.74 -19.71 7.61
N LEU A 244 -7.22 -20.85 7.17
CA LEU A 244 -5.83 -21.05 6.80
C LEU A 244 -5.51 -20.44 5.43
N ASP A 245 -6.34 -20.71 4.43
CA ASP A 245 -6.13 -20.28 3.06
C ASP A 245 -7.44 -19.88 2.39
N VAL A 246 -7.35 -18.93 1.44
CA VAL A 246 -8.51 -18.40 0.72
C VAL A 246 -8.13 -18.17 -0.73
N LYS A 247 -8.96 -18.66 -1.64
CA LYS A 247 -8.89 -18.33 -3.06
C LYS A 247 -10.13 -17.55 -3.47
N ALA A 248 -9.92 -16.50 -4.25
CA ALA A 248 -10.98 -15.66 -4.78
C ALA A 248 -10.91 -15.66 -6.30
N HIS A 249 -12.03 -15.93 -6.96
CA HIS A 249 -12.12 -16.01 -8.41
C HIS A 249 -13.48 -15.49 -8.89
N SER A 250 -13.52 -15.01 -10.15
CA SER A 250 -14.74 -14.49 -10.77
C SER A 250 -15.16 -15.36 -11.95
N PRO A 251 -16.11 -16.31 -11.79
CA PRO A 251 -16.53 -17.19 -12.88
C PRO A 251 -17.35 -16.49 -13.96
N SER A 252 -17.93 -15.32 -13.66
CA SER A 252 -18.68 -14.50 -14.62
C SER A 252 -18.84 -13.07 -14.09
N ASP A 253 -19.25 -12.14 -14.94
CA ASP A 253 -19.40 -10.72 -14.58
C ASP A 253 -20.24 -10.50 -13.32
N GLY A 254 -19.60 -9.86 -12.34
CA GLY A 254 -20.22 -9.53 -11.05
C GLY A 254 -20.52 -10.73 -10.18
N VAL A 255 -19.88 -11.89 -10.36
CA VAL A 255 -19.94 -13.02 -9.42
C VAL A 255 -18.58 -13.18 -8.76
N VAL A 256 -18.54 -13.20 -7.44
CA VAL A 256 -17.32 -13.44 -6.66
C VAL A 256 -17.46 -14.78 -5.96
N ASP A 257 -16.62 -15.74 -6.30
CA ASP A 257 -16.56 -17.06 -5.67
C ASP A 257 -15.34 -17.15 -4.76
N LEU A 258 -15.58 -17.40 -3.47
CA LEU A 258 -14.54 -17.55 -2.46
C LEU A 258 -14.47 -19.00 -1.99
N ARG A 259 -13.27 -19.58 -2.04
CA ARG A 259 -12.95 -20.91 -1.52
C ARG A 259 -12.18 -20.80 -0.22
N LEU A 260 -12.76 -21.32 0.86
CA LEU A 260 -12.21 -21.24 2.22
C LEU A 260 -11.63 -22.59 2.66
N LEU A 261 -10.37 -22.61 3.06
CA LEU A 261 -9.72 -23.78 3.66
C LEU A 261 -9.35 -23.49 5.12
N LEU A 262 -9.64 -24.42 6.03
CA LEU A 262 -9.37 -24.24 7.45
C LEU A 262 -7.97 -24.73 7.83
N GLN A 263 -7.58 -24.45 9.08
CA GLN A 263 -6.37 -25.01 9.69
C GLN A 263 -6.35 -26.53 9.55
N ASP A 264 -5.14 -27.08 9.48
CA ASP A 264 -4.87 -28.51 9.25
C ASP A 264 -5.47 -29.08 7.95
N GLY A 265 -5.89 -28.21 7.03
CA GLY A 265 -6.47 -28.58 5.74
C GLY A 265 -7.87 -29.18 5.85
N GLU A 266 -8.60 -28.83 6.92
CA GLU A 266 -10.01 -29.23 7.08
C GLU A 266 -10.94 -28.41 6.18
N LEU A 267 -12.02 -29.04 5.71
CA LEU A 267 -13.06 -28.36 4.96
C LEU A 267 -14.05 -27.69 5.91
N PRO A 268 -14.47 -26.44 5.64
CA PRO A 268 -15.49 -25.79 6.45
C PRO A 268 -16.84 -26.51 6.39
N SER A 269 -17.56 -26.53 7.51
CA SER A 269 -18.95 -27.01 7.56
C SER A 269 -19.90 -26.02 6.89
N GLU A 270 -21.09 -26.47 6.48
CA GLU A 270 -22.10 -25.57 5.89
C GLU A 270 -22.50 -24.42 6.83
N CYS A 271 -22.58 -24.68 8.14
CA CYS A 271 -22.86 -23.64 9.13
C CYS A 271 -21.77 -22.56 9.13
N PHE A 272 -20.49 -22.97 9.07
CA PHE A 272 -19.37 -22.03 9.00
C PHE A 272 -19.38 -21.22 7.69
N LEU A 273 -19.68 -21.87 6.55
CA LEU A 273 -19.78 -21.19 5.25
C LEU A 273 -20.92 -20.16 5.24
N GLN A 274 -22.06 -20.48 5.85
CA GLN A 274 -23.19 -19.57 5.97
C GLN A 274 -22.85 -18.34 6.83
N GLU A 275 -22.19 -18.53 7.97
CA GLU A 275 -21.72 -17.42 8.81
C GLU A 275 -20.67 -16.55 8.10
N ALA A 276 -19.72 -17.18 7.40
CA ALA A 276 -18.72 -16.48 6.60
C ALA A 276 -19.37 -15.69 5.46
N PHE A 277 -20.38 -16.27 4.79
CA PHE A 277 -21.17 -15.59 3.77
C PHE A 277 -21.87 -14.36 4.33
N GLU A 278 -22.57 -14.46 5.46
CA GLU A 278 -23.26 -13.34 6.09
C GLU A 278 -22.28 -12.21 6.48
N TYR A 279 -21.13 -12.58 7.03
CA TYR A 279 -20.06 -11.65 7.36
C TYR A 279 -19.54 -10.92 6.11
N LEU A 280 -19.21 -11.66 5.06
CA LEU A 280 -18.58 -11.11 3.84
C LEU A 280 -19.57 -10.36 2.94
N ASN A 281 -20.85 -10.73 2.99
CA ASN A 281 -21.93 -10.13 2.20
C ASN A 281 -22.51 -8.83 2.82
N ALA A 282 -21.96 -8.38 3.96
CA ALA A 282 -22.36 -7.13 4.59
C ALA A 282 -22.15 -5.92 3.66
N LYS A 283 -23.07 -4.95 3.72
CA LYS A 283 -23.12 -3.78 2.80
C LYS A 283 -21.91 -2.85 2.89
N ASP A 284 -21.17 -2.92 3.99
CA ASP A 284 -19.95 -2.15 4.25
C ASP A 284 -18.68 -2.90 3.84
N ARG A 285 -18.80 -4.11 3.30
CA ARG A 285 -17.67 -4.97 2.88
C ARG A 285 -17.75 -5.37 1.42
N ARG A 286 -18.93 -5.77 0.96
CA ARG A 286 -19.16 -6.20 -0.43
C ARG A 286 -19.44 -4.99 -1.34
N PRO A 287 -18.73 -4.81 -2.46
CA PRO A 287 -19.11 -3.87 -3.50
C PRO A 287 -20.53 -4.10 -4.00
N LEU A 288 -21.21 -3.01 -4.37
CA LEU A 288 -22.65 -3.02 -4.65
C LEU A 288 -23.07 -4.05 -5.70
N THR A 289 -22.27 -4.21 -6.76
CA THR A 289 -22.55 -5.05 -7.94
C THR A 289 -22.26 -6.53 -7.76
N ASP A 290 -21.53 -6.92 -6.71
CA ASP A 290 -20.96 -8.27 -6.62
C ASP A 290 -21.97 -9.29 -6.09
N LYS A 291 -22.06 -10.46 -6.71
CA LYS A 291 -22.86 -11.59 -6.26
C LYS A 291 -21.92 -12.56 -5.58
N LEU A 292 -21.78 -12.40 -4.27
CA LEU A 292 -20.85 -13.19 -3.48
C LEU A 292 -21.34 -14.64 -3.35
N GLN A 293 -20.41 -15.58 -3.44
CA GLN A 293 -20.54 -16.99 -3.14
C GLN A 293 -19.37 -17.40 -2.25
N VAL A 294 -19.63 -18.24 -1.26
CA VAL A 294 -18.62 -18.68 -0.29
C VAL A 294 -18.77 -20.18 -0.14
N ASN A 295 -17.77 -20.93 -0.58
CA ASN A 295 -17.80 -22.38 -0.73
C ASN A 295 -16.55 -23.03 -0.12
N ALA A 296 -16.63 -24.32 0.18
CA ALA A 296 -15.44 -25.14 0.38
C ALA A 296 -14.71 -25.38 -0.97
N PRO A 297 -13.39 -25.59 -0.97
CA PRO A 297 -12.66 -26.08 -2.13
C PRO A 297 -13.20 -27.44 -2.58
N ASP A 298 -13.16 -27.70 -3.88
CA ASP A 298 -13.50 -29.01 -4.42
C ASP A 298 -12.39 -30.02 -4.07
N THR A 299 -12.74 -31.26 -3.74
CA THR A 299 -11.75 -32.27 -3.33
C THR A 299 -11.24 -33.09 -4.49
N VAL A 300 -9.92 -33.31 -4.51
CA VAL A 300 -9.26 -34.27 -5.41
C VAL A 300 -8.56 -35.32 -4.57
N ASP A 301 -9.09 -36.54 -4.61
CA ASP A 301 -8.54 -37.65 -3.86
C ASP A 301 -7.29 -38.22 -4.54
N TYR A 302 -6.29 -38.60 -3.74
CA TYR A 302 -5.11 -39.30 -4.22
C TYR A 302 -4.63 -40.35 -3.22
N ASP A 303 -3.93 -41.36 -3.72
CA ASP A 303 -3.34 -42.40 -2.88
C ASP A 303 -1.83 -42.20 -2.74
N ILE A 304 -1.29 -42.62 -1.61
CA ILE A 304 0.15 -42.74 -1.37
C ILE A 304 0.47 -44.24 -1.39
N ASP A 305 1.25 -44.68 -2.37
CA ASP A 305 1.73 -46.05 -2.50
C ASP A 305 3.21 -46.03 -2.87
N LEU A 306 4.07 -46.47 -1.94
CA LEU A 306 5.51 -46.46 -2.13
C LEU A 306 6.24 -47.57 -1.37
N ASP A 307 7.37 -47.98 -1.93
CA ASP A 307 8.39 -48.76 -1.24
C ASP A 307 9.61 -47.89 -0.94
N TYR A 308 10.27 -48.12 0.20
CA TYR A 308 11.53 -47.47 0.52
C TYR A 308 12.58 -48.43 1.06
N TYR A 309 13.84 -48.10 0.82
CA TYR A 309 15.01 -48.92 1.15
C TYR A 309 16.01 -48.10 1.97
N ILE A 310 16.70 -48.76 2.89
CA ILE A 310 17.69 -48.12 3.79
C ILE A 310 19.10 -48.59 3.42
N LEU A 311 20.07 -47.69 3.49
CA LEU A 311 21.48 -48.00 3.21
C LEU A 311 22.05 -48.93 4.28
N ASP A 312 22.87 -49.90 3.88
CA ASP A 312 23.54 -50.87 4.77
C ASP A 312 24.35 -50.25 5.92
N LYS A 313 25.02 -49.12 5.66
CA LYS A 313 25.74 -48.34 6.68
C LYS A 313 24.83 -47.82 7.80
N GLU A 314 23.54 -47.68 7.54
CA GLU A 314 22.52 -47.21 8.48
C GLU A 314 21.70 -48.36 9.10
N ALA A 315 22.15 -49.61 8.96
CA ALA A 315 21.45 -50.80 9.48
C ALA A 315 21.13 -50.72 10.99
N ALA A 316 21.97 -50.05 11.78
CA ALA A 316 21.74 -49.84 13.21
C ALA A 316 20.62 -48.83 13.51
N ALA A 317 20.29 -47.95 12.55
CA ALA A 317 19.31 -46.88 12.68
C ALA A 317 17.95 -47.21 12.02
N VAL A 318 17.74 -48.45 11.54
CA VAL A 318 16.52 -48.85 10.81
C VAL A 318 15.26 -48.43 11.54
N ALA A 319 15.10 -48.80 12.82
CA ALA A 319 13.89 -48.47 13.58
C ALA A 319 13.61 -46.95 13.63
N SER A 320 14.65 -46.13 13.85
CA SER A 320 14.49 -44.67 13.87
C SER A 320 14.19 -44.09 12.48
N ILE A 321 14.74 -44.67 11.42
CA ILE A 321 14.47 -44.22 10.04
C ILE A 321 13.05 -44.58 9.66
N GLN A 322 12.54 -45.75 10.05
CA GLN A 322 11.15 -46.13 9.81
C GLN A 322 10.18 -45.13 10.46
N GLU A 323 10.42 -44.75 11.73
CA GLU A 323 9.62 -43.74 12.43
C GLU A 323 9.71 -42.35 11.75
N ASN A 324 10.91 -41.94 11.31
CA ASN A 324 11.08 -40.69 10.58
C ASN A 324 10.35 -40.69 9.22
N VAL A 325 10.32 -41.82 8.52
CA VAL A 325 9.62 -41.98 7.24
C VAL A 325 8.11 -41.88 7.45
N GLU A 326 7.55 -42.57 8.46
CA GLU A 326 6.14 -42.46 8.82
C GLU A 326 5.75 -41.00 9.13
N LYS A 327 6.59 -40.30 9.90
CA LYS A 327 6.39 -38.87 10.17
C LYS A 327 6.47 -38.02 8.90
N ALA A 328 7.44 -38.28 8.02
CA ALA A 328 7.59 -37.54 6.77
C ALA A 328 6.37 -37.70 5.84
N ILE A 329 5.73 -38.88 5.86
CA ILE A 329 4.48 -39.14 5.14
C ILE A 329 3.32 -38.36 5.76
N ALA A 330 3.17 -38.39 7.08
CA ALA A 330 2.14 -37.59 7.77
C ALA A 330 2.32 -36.07 7.51
N ASP A 331 3.57 -35.60 7.56
CA ASP A 331 3.93 -34.21 7.25
C ASP A 331 3.66 -33.86 5.78
N TYR A 332 3.86 -34.80 4.85
CA TYR A 332 3.51 -34.64 3.43
C TYR A 332 1.99 -34.54 3.25
N GLN A 333 1.21 -35.41 3.89
CA GLN A 333 -0.25 -35.36 3.84
C GLN A 333 -0.77 -34.01 4.32
N LEU A 334 -0.31 -33.55 5.49
CA LEU A 334 -0.67 -32.24 6.04
C LEU A 334 -0.24 -31.10 5.12
N TRP A 335 0.99 -31.13 4.63
CA TRP A 335 1.52 -30.13 3.70
C TRP A 335 0.68 -30.06 2.42
N GLN A 336 0.34 -31.21 1.82
CA GLN A 336 -0.42 -31.26 0.57
C GLN A 336 -1.80 -30.62 0.71
N LYS A 337 -2.52 -30.91 1.81
CA LYS A 337 -3.86 -30.35 2.06
C LYS A 337 -3.88 -28.96 2.70
N ALA A 338 -2.73 -28.34 2.98
CA ALA A 338 -2.66 -27.04 3.65
C ALA A 338 -2.80 -25.82 2.70
N LYS A 339 -3.00 -26.02 1.39
CA LYS A 339 -3.13 -24.93 0.42
C LYS A 339 -4.02 -25.32 -0.75
N ILE A 340 -4.89 -24.40 -1.18
CA ILE A 340 -5.76 -24.58 -2.35
C ILE A 340 -4.93 -24.40 -3.63
N GLY A 341 -5.18 -25.20 -4.67
CA GLY A 341 -4.46 -25.15 -5.94
C GLY A 341 -3.02 -25.67 -5.85
N ARG A 342 -2.72 -26.52 -4.87
CA ARG A 342 -1.40 -27.16 -4.77
C ARG A 342 -1.39 -28.46 -5.56
N ASP A 343 -0.59 -28.48 -6.62
CA ASP A 343 -0.36 -29.67 -7.43
C ASP A 343 0.09 -30.86 -6.59
N ILE A 344 -0.35 -32.05 -6.99
CA ILE A 344 0.14 -33.29 -6.39
C ILE A 344 1.47 -33.60 -7.05
N ASN A 345 2.58 -33.47 -6.32
CA ASN A 345 3.92 -33.67 -6.86
C ASN A 345 4.66 -34.82 -6.14
N PRO A 346 4.92 -35.96 -6.81
CA PRO A 346 5.66 -37.07 -6.20
C PRO A 346 7.10 -36.71 -5.82
N SER A 347 7.71 -35.72 -6.46
CA SER A 347 9.08 -35.31 -6.18
C SER A 347 9.23 -34.75 -4.75
N GLU A 348 8.21 -34.06 -4.24
CA GLU A 348 8.22 -33.57 -2.87
C GLU A 348 8.11 -34.72 -1.86
N LEU A 349 7.25 -35.69 -2.13
CA LEU A 349 7.13 -36.90 -1.29
C LEU A 349 8.45 -37.67 -1.25
N ILE A 350 9.06 -37.93 -2.41
CA ILE A 350 10.37 -38.59 -2.53
C ILE A 350 11.42 -37.83 -1.74
N SER A 351 11.49 -36.50 -1.91
CA SER A 351 12.44 -35.63 -1.20
C SER A 351 12.31 -35.75 0.32
N ARG A 352 11.08 -35.76 0.85
CA ARG A 352 10.82 -35.90 2.28
C ARG A 352 11.24 -37.26 2.83
N VAL A 353 10.89 -38.34 2.13
CA VAL A 353 11.23 -39.70 2.52
C VAL A 353 12.75 -39.93 2.47
N ILE A 354 13.45 -39.39 1.47
CA ILE A 354 14.92 -39.42 1.40
C ILE A 354 15.53 -38.65 2.58
N ARG A 355 15.02 -37.45 2.89
CA ARG A 355 15.51 -36.64 4.03
C ARG A 355 15.24 -37.29 5.39
N ALA A 356 14.26 -38.19 5.47
CA ALA A 356 13.97 -38.99 6.64
C ALA A 356 14.98 -40.15 6.86
N GLY A 357 15.86 -40.41 5.89
CA GLY A 357 16.93 -41.41 5.97
C GLY A 357 16.84 -42.55 4.96
N ALA A 358 15.83 -42.55 4.07
CA ALA A 358 15.76 -43.54 3.01
C ALA A 358 16.84 -43.31 1.95
N LYS A 359 17.46 -44.41 1.48
CA LYS A 359 18.41 -44.39 0.35
C LYS A 359 17.67 -44.20 -0.97
N ARG A 360 16.60 -44.97 -1.15
CA ARG A 360 15.84 -45.08 -2.41
C ARG A 360 14.36 -45.22 -2.09
N VAL A 361 13.53 -44.61 -2.93
CA VAL A 361 12.07 -44.61 -2.81
C VAL A 361 11.48 -44.91 -4.18
N ASP A 362 10.67 -45.96 -4.27
CA ASP A 362 9.91 -46.32 -5.45
C ASP A 362 8.45 -45.91 -5.23
N VAL A 363 8.05 -44.78 -5.82
CA VAL A 363 6.69 -44.27 -5.70
C VAL A 363 5.85 -44.79 -6.87
N ARG A 364 4.77 -45.52 -6.55
CA ARG A 364 3.73 -45.94 -7.50
C ARG A 364 2.60 -44.91 -7.58
N SER A 365 2.26 -44.31 -6.44
CA SER A 365 1.29 -43.22 -6.31
C SER A 365 1.74 -42.27 -5.19
N PRO A 366 1.54 -40.95 -5.29
CA PRO A 366 0.85 -40.24 -6.38
C PRO A 366 1.69 -40.06 -7.63
N VAL A 367 1.03 -39.85 -8.76
CA VAL A 367 1.63 -39.29 -9.98
C VAL A 367 1.42 -37.78 -10.03
N PHE A 368 2.26 -37.07 -10.78
CA PHE A 368 2.10 -35.64 -10.95
C PHE A 368 0.70 -35.32 -11.50
N THR A 369 -0.03 -34.47 -10.78
CA THR A 369 -1.39 -34.06 -11.14
C THR A 369 -1.55 -32.57 -10.88
N ASP A 370 -1.87 -31.81 -11.93
CA ASP A 370 -2.19 -30.39 -11.83
C ASP A 370 -3.50 -30.21 -11.05
N ILE A 371 -3.50 -29.32 -10.07
CA ILE A 371 -4.67 -29.01 -9.23
C ILE A 371 -5.08 -27.57 -9.49
N THR A 372 -6.37 -27.35 -9.79
CA THR A 372 -6.87 -26.01 -10.09
C THR A 372 -6.99 -25.14 -8.83
N ASP A 373 -7.04 -23.82 -9.02
CA ASP A 373 -7.17 -22.83 -7.94
C ASP A 373 -8.48 -22.88 -7.13
N GLN A 374 -9.37 -23.85 -7.43
CA GLN A 374 -10.59 -24.13 -6.68
C GLN A 374 -10.54 -25.47 -5.94
N GLN A 375 -9.47 -26.25 -6.11
CA GLN A 375 -9.37 -27.62 -5.63
C GLN A 375 -8.34 -27.77 -4.50
N VAL A 376 -8.56 -28.74 -3.62
CA VAL A 376 -7.59 -29.19 -2.61
C VAL A 376 -7.40 -30.70 -2.72
N ALA A 377 -6.14 -31.14 -2.67
CA ALA A 377 -5.80 -32.55 -2.75
C ALA A 377 -5.83 -33.20 -1.35
N ILE A 378 -6.57 -34.31 -1.23
CA ILE A 378 -6.72 -35.06 0.03
C ILE A 378 -6.27 -36.50 -0.18
N SER A 379 -5.44 -37.01 0.74
CA SER A 379 -4.97 -38.39 0.67
C SER A 379 -6.07 -39.37 1.14
N SER A 380 -6.34 -40.41 0.36
CA SER A 380 -7.34 -41.45 0.66
C SER A 380 -6.71 -42.70 1.25
N ALA A 381 -5.95 -43.46 0.46
CA ALA A 381 -5.21 -44.63 0.93
C ALA A 381 -3.72 -44.34 1.11
N VAL A 382 -3.12 -44.89 2.16
CA VAL A 382 -1.67 -44.84 2.41
C VAL A 382 -1.14 -46.26 2.56
N GLN A 383 -0.30 -46.69 1.62
CA GLN A 383 0.40 -47.96 1.59
C GLN A 383 1.90 -47.70 1.50
N VAL A 384 2.61 -48.03 2.56
CA VAL A 384 4.03 -47.74 2.69
C VAL A 384 4.73 -49.02 3.12
N GLN A 385 5.64 -49.53 2.29
CA GLN A 385 6.33 -50.77 2.56
C GLN A 385 7.83 -50.55 2.70
N TYR A 386 8.40 -51.11 3.77
CA TYR A 386 9.85 -51.19 3.92
C TYR A 386 10.39 -52.35 3.08
N GLY A 387 11.17 -52.02 2.05
CA GLY A 387 11.74 -52.97 1.08
C GLY A 387 13.03 -53.66 1.54
N GLY A 388 13.60 -53.24 2.68
CA GLY A 388 14.80 -53.84 3.27
C GLY A 388 16.05 -52.96 3.20
N ILE A 389 17.19 -53.58 3.45
CA ILE A 389 18.51 -52.95 3.45
C ILE A 389 19.19 -53.19 2.10
N GLU A 390 19.80 -52.15 1.53
CA GLU A 390 20.59 -52.22 0.29
C GLU A 390 22.02 -51.72 0.52
N SER A 391 23.00 -52.35 -0.15
CA SER A 391 24.37 -51.83 -0.22
C SER A 391 24.46 -50.61 -1.14
N ASP A 392 25.49 -49.78 -0.96
CA ASP A 392 25.79 -48.62 -1.83
C ASP A 392 25.72 -48.95 -3.33
#